data_AF-A0A957HKX7-F1
#
_entry.id   AF-A0A957HKX7-F1
#
_cell.length_a   1.000
_cell.length_b   1.000
_cell.length_c   1.000
_cell.angle_alpha   90.00
_cell.angle_beta   90.00
_cell.angle_gamma   90.00
#
_symmetry.space_group_name_H-M   'P 1'
#
loop_
_entity.id
_entity.type
_entity.pdbx_description
1 polymer ?
#
loop_
_entity_poly.entity_id
_entity_poly.type
_entity_poly.pdbx_seq_one_letter_code
_entity_poly.pdbx_strand_id
1 'polypeptide(L)'
;TATLPPPVVPTVTLPPPAIVNNEPTPTAMPTATATPEPVAIYSAADFGTDRNPLTGERMADPSVLERRPLAIKISNNPASYTRPQHGIGQADIVFEHVTETNITRFTAIFYGQTPPDIGPIRSARLIDKELPAMYDAAIVMSGSHPRILQAIAESDIGDRIYRETTTG
;
A
#
# COMPACT_ATOMS: atom_id res chain seq x y z
N THR A 1 75.35 -47.06 -13.30
CA THR A 1 74.21 -46.14 -13.17
C THR A 1 73.46 -46.18 -14.49
N ALA A 2 72.33 -46.88 -14.55
CA ALA A 2 71.54 -47.03 -15.78
C ALA A 2 70.16 -46.43 -15.53
N THR A 3 69.82 -45.38 -16.28
CA THR A 3 68.59 -44.62 -16.17
C THR A 3 67.46 -45.40 -16.86
N LEU A 4 66.35 -45.66 -16.16
CA LEU A 4 65.17 -46.29 -16.75
C LEU A 4 64.51 -45.36 -17.78
N PRO A 5 64.01 -45.87 -18.92
CA PRO A 5 63.28 -45.06 -19.90
C PRO A 5 61.94 -44.57 -19.32
N PRO A 6 61.45 -43.39 -19.73
CA PRO A 6 60.19 -42.85 -19.26
C PRO A 6 59.00 -43.71 -19.73
N PRO A 7 57.92 -43.80 -18.93
CA PRO A 7 56.75 -44.59 -19.29
C PRO A 7 55.99 -43.98 -20.47
N VAL A 8 55.59 -44.82 -21.42
CA VAL A 8 54.74 -44.44 -22.56
C VAL A 8 53.30 -44.33 -22.05
N VAL A 9 52.75 -43.12 -22.04
CA VAL A 9 51.33 -42.90 -21.69
C VAL A 9 50.48 -43.13 -22.96
N PRO A 10 49.43 -43.96 -22.91
CA PRO A 10 48.54 -44.14 -24.05
C PRO A 10 47.75 -42.85 -24.31
N THR A 11 47.75 -42.39 -25.57
CA THR A 11 46.89 -41.29 -26.02
C THR A 11 45.44 -41.77 -26.06
N VAL A 12 44.58 -41.18 -25.23
CA VAL A 12 43.13 -41.43 -25.26
C VAL A 12 42.52 -40.62 -26.41
N THR A 13 42.09 -41.29 -27.47
CA THR A 13 41.30 -40.66 -28.54
C THR A 13 39.86 -40.50 -28.06
N LEU A 14 39.37 -39.26 -28.03
CA LEU A 14 37.97 -38.97 -27.72
C LEU A 14 37.04 -39.44 -28.85
N PRO A 15 35.82 -39.92 -28.54
CA PRO A 15 34.83 -40.24 -29.56
C PRO A 15 34.44 -38.99 -30.37
N PRO A 16 34.02 -39.16 -31.64
CA PRO A 16 33.51 -38.05 -32.45
C PRO A 16 32.33 -37.35 -31.74
N PRO A 17 32.20 -36.02 -31.87
CA PRO A 17 31.08 -35.29 -31.32
C PRO A 17 29.75 -35.79 -31.94
N ALA A 18 28.70 -35.80 -31.13
CA ALA A 18 27.36 -36.21 -31.56
C ALA A 18 26.84 -35.30 -32.69
N ILE A 19 26.26 -35.90 -33.73
CA ILE A 19 25.56 -35.16 -34.79
C ILE A 19 24.27 -34.60 -34.19
N VAL A 20 24.16 -33.27 -34.11
CA VAL A 20 22.93 -32.60 -33.69
C VAL A 20 21.94 -32.62 -34.85
N ASN A 21 20.86 -33.41 -34.72
CA ASN A 21 19.75 -33.38 -35.65
C ASN A 21 18.92 -32.10 -35.41
N ASN A 22 18.97 -31.14 -36.34
CA ASN A 22 18.24 -29.87 -36.26
C ASN A 22 16.79 -29.99 -36.76
N GLU A 23 16.07 -31.03 -36.35
CA GLU A 23 14.66 -31.16 -36.72
C GLU A 23 13.84 -30.09 -36.00
N PRO A 24 13.06 -29.26 -36.73
CA PRO A 24 12.28 -28.19 -36.11
C PRO A 24 11.22 -28.80 -35.19
N THR A 25 11.34 -28.54 -33.88
CA THR A 25 10.30 -28.89 -32.91
C THR A 25 9.05 -28.05 -33.22
N PRO A 26 7.84 -28.65 -33.33
CA PRO A 26 6.62 -27.88 -33.56
C PRO A 26 6.39 -26.92 -32.38
N THR A 27 6.33 -25.62 -32.68
CA THR A 27 5.99 -24.58 -31.71
C THR A 27 4.56 -24.80 -31.22
N ALA A 28 4.37 -24.92 -29.90
CA ALA A 28 3.05 -25.01 -29.30
C ALA A 28 2.22 -23.76 -29.65
N MET A 29 0.98 -23.96 -30.11
CA MET A 29 0.06 -22.88 -30.40
C MET A 29 -0.32 -22.15 -29.09
N PRO A 30 -0.45 -20.81 -29.06
CA PRO A 30 -0.84 -20.11 -27.84
C PRO A 30 -2.19 -20.61 -27.33
N THR A 31 -2.27 -20.90 -26.03
CA THR A 31 -3.55 -21.19 -25.35
C THR A 31 -4.35 -19.89 -25.24
N ALA A 32 -5.63 -19.93 -25.58
CA ALA A 32 -6.50 -18.76 -25.44
C ALA A 32 -6.59 -18.33 -23.96
N THR A 33 -6.17 -17.10 -23.67
CA THR A 33 -6.36 -16.47 -22.35
C THR A 33 -7.84 -16.17 -22.16
N ALA A 34 -8.41 -16.52 -21.00
CA ALA A 34 -9.79 -16.18 -20.68
C ALA A 34 -9.98 -14.65 -20.73
N THR A 35 -11.04 -14.18 -21.40
CA THR A 35 -11.46 -12.78 -21.37
C THR A 35 -11.81 -12.43 -19.91
N PRO A 36 -11.24 -11.35 -19.34
CA PRO A 36 -11.60 -10.96 -17.98
C PRO A 36 -13.08 -10.60 -17.91
N GLU A 37 -13.77 -11.05 -16.86
CA GLU A 37 -15.13 -10.61 -16.57
C GLU A 37 -15.16 -9.09 -16.32
N PRO A 38 -16.23 -8.39 -16.72
CA PRO A 38 -16.36 -6.97 -16.42
C PRO A 38 -16.40 -6.73 -14.91
N VAL A 39 -15.52 -5.87 -14.42
CA VAL A 39 -15.49 -5.46 -13.00
C VAL A 39 -16.60 -4.45 -12.76
N ALA A 40 -17.50 -4.73 -11.81
CA ALA A 40 -18.51 -3.78 -11.37
C ALA A 40 -17.83 -2.62 -10.62
N ILE A 41 -18.02 -1.39 -11.10
CA ILE A 41 -17.54 -0.17 -10.45
C ILE A 41 -18.72 0.41 -9.66
N TYR A 42 -18.60 0.40 -8.34
CA TYR A 42 -19.58 0.96 -7.43
C TYR A 42 -19.20 2.38 -6.99
N SER A 43 -20.21 3.19 -6.78
CA SER A 43 -20.15 4.53 -6.20
C SER A 43 -20.82 4.53 -4.83
N ALA A 44 -20.68 5.63 -4.07
CA ALA A 44 -21.37 5.77 -2.79
C ALA A 44 -22.91 5.66 -2.93
N ALA A 45 -23.47 6.10 -4.05
CA ALA A 45 -24.92 6.06 -4.29
C ALA A 45 -25.48 4.64 -4.37
N ASP A 46 -24.66 3.67 -4.79
CA ASP A 46 -25.07 2.25 -4.91
C ASP A 46 -25.31 1.58 -3.55
N PHE A 47 -24.80 2.18 -2.46
CA PHE A 47 -24.99 1.72 -1.10
C PHE A 47 -26.20 2.36 -0.39
N GLY A 48 -26.90 3.28 -1.05
CA GLY A 48 -28.02 4.00 -0.46
C GLY A 48 -27.59 4.97 0.64
N THR A 49 -28.51 5.32 1.53
CA THR A 49 -28.26 6.27 2.62
C THR A 49 -28.04 5.61 3.99
N ASP A 50 -28.26 4.29 4.09
CA ASP A 50 -28.24 3.55 5.35
C ASP A 50 -27.04 2.59 5.49
N ARG A 51 -26.14 2.56 4.50
CA ARG A 51 -24.92 1.75 4.54
C ARG A 51 -23.68 2.59 4.30
N ASN A 52 -22.62 2.28 5.02
CA ASN A 52 -21.31 2.89 4.80
C ASN A 52 -20.75 2.40 3.45
N PRO A 53 -20.50 3.30 2.47
CA PRO A 53 -19.99 2.89 1.16
C PRO A 53 -18.56 2.37 1.17
N LEU A 54 -17.80 2.58 2.26
CA LEU A 54 -16.44 2.09 2.41
C LEU A 54 -16.37 0.64 2.89
N THR A 55 -17.38 0.18 3.64
CA THR A 55 -17.40 -1.15 4.26
C THR A 55 -18.57 -2.02 3.80
N GLY A 56 -19.62 -1.41 3.24
CA GLY A 56 -20.88 -2.07 2.88
C GLY A 56 -21.79 -2.38 4.08
N GLU A 57 -21.37 -2.03 5.30
CA GLU A 57 -22.10 -2.33 6.53
C GLU A 57 -23.30 -1.39 6.73
N ARG A 58 -24.37 -1.90 7.34
CA ARG A 58 -25.54 -1.09 7.73
C ARG A 58 -25.20 -0.24 8.95
N MET A 59 -25.56 1.04 8.89
CA MET A 59 -25.38 1.98 9.97
C MET A 59 -26.53 1.90 10.97
N ALA A 60 -26.22 1.86 12.26
CA ALA A 60 -27.23 1.97 13.32
C ALA A 60 -27.87 3.37 13.33
N ASP A 61 -27.05 4.39 13.08
CA ASP A 61 -27.47 5.77 12.87
C ASP A 61 -26.97 6.26 11.50
N PRO A 62 -27.83 6.31 10.48
CA PRO A 62 -27.47 6.79 9.15
C PRO A 62 -27.01 8.26 9.10
N SER A 63 -27.37 9.10 10.09
CA SER A 63 -26.97 10.51 10.10
C SER A 63 -25.46 10.68 10.22
N VAL A 64 -24.75 9.67 10.71
CA VAL A 64 -23.28 9.62 10.74
C VAL A 64 -22.70 9.71 9.32
N LEU A 65 -23.40 9.23 8.29
CA LEU A 65 -22.94 9.29 6.91
C LEU A 65 -23.13 10.67 6.26
N GLU A 66 -23.84 11.60 6.89
CA GLU A 66 -23.97 12.99 6.41
C GLU A 66 -22.71 13.82 6.67
N ARG A 67 -21.82 13.34 7.54
CA ARG A 67 -20.53 13.99 7.83
C ARG A 67 -19.48 13.64 6.78
N ARG A 68 -18.40 14.41 6.75
CA ARG A 68 -17.22 14.09 5.95
C ARG A 68 -16.36 13.00 6.63
N PRO A 69 -15.78 12.04 5.88
CA PRO A 69 -14.79 11.11 6.43
C PRO A 69 -13.55 11.85 6.96
N LEU A 70 -12.86 11.24 7.92
CA LEU A 70 -11.58 11.74 8.45
C LEU A 70 -10.44 10.83 8.03
N ALA A 71 -9.38 11.41 7.45
CA ALA A 71 -8.13 10.74 7.16
C ALA A 71 -7.09 11.16 8.21
N ILE A 72 -6.78 10.27 9.15
CA ILE A 72 -5.93 10.58 10.30
C ILE A 72 -4.56 9.96 10.12
N LYS A 73 -3.51 10.80 10.24
CA LYS A 73 -2.12 10.35 10.16
C LYS A 73 -1.66 9.78 11.50
N ILE A 74 -1.31 8.49 11.53
CA ILE A 74 -0.94 7.78 12.75
C ILE A 74 0.48 7.20 12.65
N SER A 75 1.23 7.25 13.76
CA SER A 75 2.57 6.65 13.85
C SER A 75 2.52 5.11 13.75
N ASN A 76 3.54 4.52 13.10
CA ASN A 76 3.86 3.09 13.21
C ASN A 76 5.32 2.87 13.64
N ASN A 77 5.85 3.73 14.51
CA ASN A 77 7.19 3.55 15.07
C ASN A 77 7.26 2.25 15.91
N PRO A 78 8.47 1.74 16.23
CA PRO A 78 8.64 0.59 17.09
C PRO A 78 7.93 0.71 18.45
N ALA A 79 7.73 -0.45 19.11
CA ALA A 79 6.98 -0.55 20.37
C ALA A 79 7.60 0.25 21.52
N SER A 80 8.91 0.53 21.45
CA SER A 80 9.58 1.41 22.42
C SER A 80 9.11 2.87 22.39
N TYR A 81 8.33 3.28 21.39
CA TYR A 81 7.92 4.69 21.21
C TYR A 81 6.43 4.91 20.95
N THR A 82 5.77 3.99 20.24
CA THR A 82 4.42 4.26 19.70
C THR A 82 3.41 3.14 19.95
N ARG A 83 3.81 1.87 19.80
CA ARG A 83 2.85 0.77 19.83
C ARG A 83 2.52 0.38 21.28
N PRO A 84 1.23 0.09 21.59
CA PRO A 84 0.08 0.06 20.67
C PRO A 84 -0.48 1.45 20.32
N GLN A 85 -1.02 1.59 19.11
CA GLN A 85 -1.81 2.76 18.72
C GLN A 85 -3.17 2.77 19.40
N HIS A 86 -3.72 3.97 19.63
CA HIS A 86 -5.08 4.16 20.13
C HIS A 86 -6.06 4.30 18.96
N GLY A 87 -7.24 3.71 19.07
CA GLY A 87 -8.39 3.94 18.17
C GLY A 87 -8.27 3.39 16.73
N ILE A 88 -7.08 2.98 16.26
CA ILE A 88 -6.87 2.59 14.86
C ILE A 88 -7.74 1.40 14.41
N GLY A 89 -8.08 0.49 15.33
CA GLY A 89 -8.93 -0.68 15.01
C GLY A 89 -10.40 -0.32 14.71
N GLN A 90 -10.80 0.94 14.90
CA GLN A 90 -12.14 1.42 14.57
C GLN A 90 -12.20 2.11 13.19
N ALA A 91 -11.08 2.18 12.46
CA ALA A 91 -11.03 2.77 11.13
C ALA A 91 -11.71 1.85 10.11
N ASP A 92 -12.37 2.44 9.12
CA ASP A 92 -12.98 1.70 8.02
C ASP A 92 -11.93 1.19 7.03
N ILE A 93 -10.89 2.01 6.80
CA ILE A 93 -9.77 1.68 5.91
C ILE A 93 -8.46 2.13 6.57
N VAL A 94 -7.43 1.30 6.53
CA VAL A 94 -6.08 1.66 7.00
C VAL A 94 -5.08 1.44 5.88
N PHE A 95 -4.40 2.51 5.49
CA PHE A 95 -3.26 2.45 4.58
C PHE A 95 -1.97 2.48 5.35
N GLU A 96 -1.08 1.52 5.10
CA GLU A 96 0.31 1.59 5.53
C GLU A 96 1.18 2.09 4.39
N HIS A 97 2.02 3.10 4.66
CA HIS A 97 2.98 3.57 3.68
C HIS A 97 4.32 3.93 4.31
N VAL A 98 5.37 3.75 3.51
CA VAL A 98 6.74 4.10 3.89
C VAL A 98 6.85 5.62 3.97
N THR A 99 7.50 6.09 5.04
CA THR A 99 7.78 7.53 5.21
C THR A 99 9.28 7.79 5.12
N GLU A 100 9.95 8.04 6.25
CA GLU A 100 11.39 8.27 6.31
C GLU A 100 12.10 7.08 6.94
N THR A 101 13.36 6.88 6.54
CA THR A 101 14.34 6.01 7.23
C THR A 101 13.79 4.62 7.57
N ASN A 102 13.11 3.99 6.60
CA ASN A 102 12.58 2.63 6.73
C ASN A 102 11.50 2.43 7.83
N ILE A 103 10.80 3.50 8.21
CA ILE A 103 9.65 3.44 9.13
C ILE A 103 8.37 3.79 8.36
N THR A 104 7.31 3.03 8.60
CA THR A 104 6.00 3.27 8.01
C THR A 104 5.13 4.16 8.90
N ARG A 105 4.09 4.75 8.31
CA ARG A 105 3.01 5.42 9.04
C ARG A 105 1.69 4.99 8.45
N PHE A 106 0.65 5.06 9.26
CA PHE A 106 -0.70 4.78 8.81
C PHE A 106 -1.42 6.05 8.39
N THR A 107 -2.29 5.93 7.40
CA THR A 107 -3.36 6.88 7.11
C THR A 107 -4.66 6.11 7.27
N ALA A 108 -5.40 6.41 8.34
CA ALA A 108 -6.62 5.70 8.71
C ALA A 108 -7.84 6.54 8.35
N ILE A 109 -8.77 5.97 7.59
CA ILE A 109 -10.02 6.59 7.16
C ILE A 109 -11.13 6.19 8.14
N PHE A 110 -11.80 7.18 8.71
CA PHE A 110 -12.92 7.03 9.64
C PHE A 110 -14.16 7.70 9.07
N TYR A 111 -15.21 6.92 8.83
CA TYR A 111 -16.49 7.41 8.32
C TYR A 111 -17.68 6.82 9.07
N GLY A 112 -17.74 5.49 9.24
CA GLY A 112 -18.84 4.83 9.96
C GLY A 112 -18.82 5.12 11.46
N GLN A 113 -17.65 5.32 12.04
CA GLN A 113 -17.48 5.63 13.45
C GLN A 113 -16.20 6.44 13.69
N THR A 114 -16.10 7.06 14.86
CA THR A 114 -14.90 7.79 15.28
C THR A 114 -14.59 7.40 16.72
N PRO A 115 -13.36 6.93 17.03
CA PRO A 115 -12.98 6.60 18.40
C PRO A 115 -12.91 7.85 19.28
N PRO A 116 -13.09 7.71 20.61
CA PRO A 116 -12.90 8.84 21.54
C PRO A 116 -11.45 9.34 21.54
N ASP A 117 -10.49 8.43 21.38
CA ASP A 117 -9.05 8.72 21.33
C ASP A 117 -8.39 8.06 20.12
N ILE A 118 -7.53 8.80 19.42
CA ILE A 118 -6.82 8.34 18.23
C ILE A 118 -5.39 8.89 18.20
N GLY A 119 -4.41 8.02 17.94
CA GLY A 119 -3.02 8.44 17.79
C GLY A 119 -2.00 7.35 18.12
N PRO A 120 -0.71 7.72 18.25
CA PRO A 120 -0.17 9.08 18.17
C PRO A 120 -0.26 9.71 16.77
N ILE A 121 -0.75 10.94 16.69
CA ILE A 121 -0.86 11.69 15.43
C ILE A 121 0.54 12.11 14.95
N ARG A 122 0.76 12.09 13.62
CA ARG A 122 2.06 12.39 13.01
C ARG A 122 1.97 13.31 11.81
N SER A 123 3.15 13.71 11.34
CA SER A 123 3.28 14.60 10.21
C SER A 123 2.87 13.94 8.89
N ALA A 124 2.17 14.71 8.05
CA ALA A 124 1.79 14.32 6.72
C ALA A 124 2.98 14.28 5.75
N ARG A 125 2.87 13.44 4.73
CA ARG A 125 3.79 13.25 3.61
C ARG A 125 3.02 13.47 2.30
N LEU A 126 3.73 13.42 1.17
CA LEU A 126 3.15 13.79 -0.12
C LEU A 126 1.90 12.96 -0.48
N ILE A 127 1.89 11.68 -0.12
CA ILE A 127 0.74 10.78 -0.31
C ILE A 127 -0.53 11.24 0.42
N ASP A 128 -0.39 12.03 1.49
CA ASP A 128 -1.52 12.50 2.28
C ASP A 128 -2.27 13.68 1.61
N LYS A 129 -1.85 14.13 0.42
CA LYS A 129 -2.72 14.94 -0.45
C LYS A 129 -3.66 14.08 -1.31
N GLU A 130 -3.25 12.83 -1.60
CA GLU A 130 -3.96 11.93 -2.52
C GLU A 130 -4.99 11.08 -1.78
N LEU A 131 -4.57 10.40 -0.70
CA LEU A 131 -5.45 9.48 0.03
C LEU A 131 -6.73 10.18 0.52
N PRO A 132 -6.67 11.35 1.19
CA PRO A 132 -7.91 11.98 1.65
C PRO A 132 -8.75 12.48 0.48
N ALA A 133 -8.14 12.96 -0.61
CA ALA A 133 -8.89 13.42 -1.80
C ALA A 133 -9.72 12.28 -2.43
N MET A 134 -9.15 11.07 -2.54
CA MET A 134 -9.87 9.90 -3.08
C MET A 134 -11.11 9.51 -2.29
N TYR A 135 -11.15 9.83 -0.99
CA TYR A 135 -12.27 9.52 -0.09
C TYR A 135 -13.07 10.75 0.30
N ASP A 136 -12.83 11.90 -0.35
CA ASP A 136 -13.43 13.20 -0.01
C ASP A 136 -13.26 13.52 1.50
N ALA A 137 -12.17 13.06 2.11
CA ALA A 137 -11.92 13.10 3.54
C ALA A 137 -11.19 14.38 3.98
N ALA A 138 -11.45 14.83 5.20
CA ALA A 138 -10.63 15.84 5.86
C ALA A 138 -9.37 15.21 6.46
N ILE A 139 -8.22 15.88 6.35
CA ILE A 139 -6.96 15.36 6.87
C ILE A 139 -6.68 15.86 8.30
N VAL A 140 -6.28 14.94 9.18
CA VAL A 140 -5.79 15.22 10.54
C VAL A 140 -4.32 14.84 10.67
N MET A 141 -3.46 15.79 11.04
CA MET A 141 -2.01 15.59 11.12
C MET A 141 -1.35 16.46 12.21
N SER A 142 -0.16 16.12 12.67
CA SER A 142 0.57 16.95 13.65
C SER A 142 1.37 18.09 12.99
N GLY A 143 1.59 18.00 11.68
CA GLY A 143 2.37 18.97 10.91
C GLY A 143 2.82 18.38 9.58
N SER A 144 3.69 19.09 8.86
CA SER A 144 4.27 18.61 7.61
C SER A 144 5.51 19.45 7.25
N HIS A 145 6.35 18.94 6.36
CA HIS A 145 7.40 19.77 5.75
C HIS A 145 6.74 20.92 4.96
N PRO A 146 7.25 22.17 4.99
CA PRO A 146 6.56 23.32 4.40
C PRO A 146 6.11 23.13 2.94
N ARG A 147 6.96 22.54 2.08
CA ARG A 147 6.60 22.25 0.68
C ARG A 147 5.47 21.22 0.54
N ILE A 148 5.40 20.25 1.45
CA ILE A 148 4.34 19.24 1.45
C ILE A 148 3.05 19.88 1.99
N LEU A 149 3.14 20.70 3.03
CA LEU A 149 1.99 21.45 3.53
C LEU A 149 1.38 22.34 2.44
N GLN A 150 2.22 23.06 1.68
CA GLN A 150 1.79 23.84 0.54
C GLN A 150 1.11 22.97 -0.53
N ALA A 151 1.71 21.83 -0.89
CA ALA A 151 1.12 20.91 -1.86
C ALA A 151 -0.23 20.33 -1.41
N ILE A 152 -0.45 20.13 -0.10
CA ILE A 152 -1.76 19.73 0.44
C ILE A 152 -2.74 20.91 0.39
N ALA A 153 -2.30 22.11 0.78
CA ALA A 153 -3.13 23.32 0.74
C ALA A 153 -3.59 23.72 -0.67
N GLU A 154 -2.81 23.38 -1.69
CA GLU A 154 -3.13 23.63 -3.11
C GLU A 154 -3.88 22.46 -3.78
N SER A 155 -4.22 21.41 -3.03
CA SER A 155 -4.96 20.24 -3.53
C SER A 155 -6.46 20.31 -3.26
N ASP A 156 -7.21 19.30 -3.72
CA ASP A 156 -8.66 19.18 -3.56
C ASP A 156 -9.13 19.16 -2.08
N ILE A 157 -8.23 18.96 -1.13
CA ILE A 157 -8.50 18.94 0.32
C ILE A 157 -7.96 20.17 1.06
N GLY A 158 -7.52 21.21 0.35
CA GLY A 158 -6.82 22.36 0.94
C GLY A 158 -7.61 23.14 1.99
N ASP A 159 -8.95 23.10 1.91
CA ASP A 159 -9.89 23.70 2.86
C ASP A 159 -10.21 22.81 4.08
N ARG A 160 -9.68 21.59 4.14
CA ARG A 160 -10.05 20.54 5.12
C ARG A 160 -8.85 19.99 5.87
N ILE A 161 -7.97 20.89 6.31
CA ILE A 161 -6.74 20.55 7.01
C ILE A 161 -6.89 20.83 8.51
N TYR A 162 -6.82 19.77 9.31
CA TYR A 162 -6.86 19.84 10.78
C TYR A 162 -5.49 19.48 11.34
N ARG A 163 -4.92 20.42 12.11
CA ARG A 163 -3.63 20.23 12.76
C ARG A 163 -3.83 20.03 14.24
N GLU A 164 -3.17 19.02 14.80
CA GLU A 164 -3.07 18.88 16.26
C GLU A 164 -2.42 20.15 16.83
N THR A 165 -3.20 20.98 17.52
CA THR A 165 -2.68 22.02 18.40
C THR A 165 -2.27 21.36 19.69
N THR A 166 -0.99 21.45 20.04
CA THR A 166 -0.52 21.11 21.39
C THR A 166 -1.25 22.01 22.39
N THR A 167 -2.33 21.54 22.97
CA THR A 167 -2.96 22.14 24.15
C THR A 167 -3.22 21.01 25.12
N GLY A 168 -2.24 20.85 26.01
CA GLY A 168 -2.13 19.86 27.06
C GLY A 168 -0.82 20.11 27.78
#